data_AF-A0A8T4RKK3-F1
#
_entry.id   AF-A0A8T4RKK3-F1
#
_cell.length_a   1.000
_cell.length_b   1.000
_cell.length_c   1.000
_cell.angle_alpha   90.00
_cell.angle_beta   90.00
_cell.angle_gamma   90.00
#
_symmetry.space_group_name_H-M   'P 1'
#
loop_
_entity.id
_entity.type
_entity.pdbx_description
1 polymer ?
#
loop_
_entity_poly.entity_id
_entity_poly.type
_entity_poly.pdbx_seq_one_letter_code
_entity_poly.pdbx_strand_id
1 'polypeptide(L)' 'MTKIIITKKIAKHGNQAVLIIPKDVEDLLKPQTLVQATLEIIGDDHV' A
#
# COMPACT_ATOMS: atom_id res chain seq x y z
N MET A 1 7.03 4.37 17.73
CA MET A 1 6.46 4.52 16.38
C MET A 1 6.43 3.16 15.73
N THR A 2 5.30 2.76 15.17
CA THR A 2 5.17 1.44 14.52
C THR A 2 5.42 1.61 13.03
N LYS A 3 6.51 1.03 12.51
CA LYS A 3 6.81 1.02 11.08
C LYS A 3 6.32 -0.30 10.49
N ILE A 4 5.47 -0.23 9.47
CA ILE A 4 4.97 -1.38 8.73
C ILE A 4 5.47 -1.25 7.29
N ILE A 5 6.10 -2.30 6.78
CA ILE A 5 6.55 -2.36 5.38
C ILE A 5 5.70 -3.41 4.68
N ILE A 6 5.00 -2.98 3.62
CA ILE A 6 4.12 -3.83 2.83
C ILE A 6 4.69 -3.90 1.42
N THR A 7 5.24 -5.05 1.04
CA THR A 7 5.63 -5.32 -0.34
C THR A 7 4.46 -5.99 -1.06
N LYS A 8 3.85 -5.28 -2.00
CA LYS A 8 2.73 -5.79 -2.81
C LYS A 8 2.87 -5.31 -4.25
N LYS A 9 2.40 -6.14 -5.18
CA LYS A 9 2.17 -5.71 -6.56
C LYS A 9 1.00 -4.73 -6.60
N ILE A 10 1.12 -3.71 -7.44
CA ILE A 10 0.04 -2.75 -7.69
C ILE A 10 -1.09 -3.48 -8.41
N ALA A 11 -2.31 -3.34 -7.90
CA ALA A 11 -3.51 -3.86 -8.54
C ALA A 11 -4.11 -2.82 -9.49
N LYS A 12 -4.99 -3.27 -10.40
CA LYS A 12 -5.71 -2.40 -11.33
C LYS A 12 -7.21 -2.50 -11.06
N HIS A 13 -7.85 -1.37 -10.85
CA HIS A 13 -9.31 -1.26 -10.73
C HIS A 13 -9.81 -0.25 -11.78
N GLY A 14 -10.37 -0.78 -12.86
CA GLY A 14 -10.68 0.02 -14.05
C GLY A 14 -9.43 0.64 -14.66
N ASN A 15 -9.44 1.96 -14.88
CA ASN A 15 -8.29 2.71 -15.39
C ASN A 15 -7.36 3.23 -14.29
N GLN A 16 -7.57 2.85 -13.03
CA GLN A 16 -6.77 3.31 -11.90
C GLN A 16 -5.87 2.20 -11.36
N ALA A 17 -4.63 2.57 -11.08
CA ALA A 17 -3.74 1.78 -10.25
C ALA A 17 -4.14 1.95 -8.78
N VAL A 18 -4.25 0.85 -8.04
CA VAL A 18 -4.65 0.86 -6.63
C VAL A 18 -3.68 0.03 -5.79
N LEU A 19 -3.33 0.56 -4.62
CA LEU A 19 -2.57 -0.16 -3.60
C LEU A 19 -3.56 -0.74 -2.58
N ILE A 20 -3.68 -2.06 -2.52
CA ILE A 20 -4.59 -2.74 -1.59
C ILE A 20 -3.89 -2.93 -0.25
N ILE A 21 -4.50 -2.39 0.80
CA ILE A 21 -4.02 -2.54 2.17
C ILE A 21 -4.57 -3.86 2.76
N PRO A 22 -3.73 -4.75 3.34
CA PRO A 22 -4.18 -5.98 4.00
C PRO A 22 -5.07 -5.71 5.21
N LYS A 23 -6.01 -6.62 5.49
CA LYS A 23 -6.90 -6.52 6.67
C LYS A 23 -6.16 -6.58 8.01
N ASP A 24 -5.00 -7.25 8.05
CA ASP A 24 -4.23 -7.43 9.29
C ASP A 24 -3.74 -6.10 9.91
N VAL A 25 -3.72 -5.03 9.12
CA VAL A 25 -3.33 -3.68 9.57
C VAL A 25 -4.52 -2.72 9.70
N GLU A 26 -5.74 -3.18 9.47
CA GLU A 26 -6.97 -2.38 9.51
C GLU A 26 -7.17 -1.71 10.88
N ASP A 27 -6.88 -2.43 11.97
CA ASP A 27 -6.98 -1.91 13.34
C ASP A 27 -6.04 -0.73 13.62
N LEU A 28 -4.96 -0.61 12.85
CA LEU A 28 -3.98 0.48 12.93
C LEU A 28 -4.35 1.66 12.03
N LEU A 29 -5.25 1.44 11.07
CA LEU A 29 -5.65 2.40 10.03
C LEU A 29 -7.10 2.83 10.25
N LYS A 30 -7.43 3.18 11.50
CA LYS A 30 -8.75 3.69 11.86
C LYS A 30 -9.04 5.01 11.13
N PRO A 31 -10.32 5.38 10.92
CA PRO A 31 -10.67 6.68 10.35
C PRO A 31 -9.93 7.82 11.06
N GLN A 32 -9.52 8.84 10.29
CA GLN A 32 -8.72 9.99 10.75
C GLN A 32 -7.25 9.68 11.11
N THR A 33 -6.79 8.45 10.95
CA THR A 33 -5.35 8.14 11.09
C THR A 33 -4.57 8.79 9.94
N LEU A 34 -3.66 9.72 10.27
CA LEU A 34 -2.72 10.27 9.30
C LEU A 34 -1.55 9.29 9.12
N VAL A 35 -1.31 8.87 7.89
CA VAL A 35 -0.21 7.97 7.56
C VAL A 35 0.72 8.59 6.53
N GLN A 36 2.01 8.35 6.70
CA GLN A 36 3.02 8.62 5.70
C GLN A 36 3.24 7.36 4.86
N ALA A 37 2.96 7.42 3.56
CA ALA A 37 3.24 6.34 2.63
C ALA A 37 4.58 6.60 1.93
N THR A 38 5.46 5.61 1.89
CA THR A 38 6.70 5.63 1.10
C THR A 38 6.67 4.45 0.14
N LEU A 39 6.83 4.74 -1.15
CA LEU A 39 6.85 3.74 -2.21
C LEU A 39 8.28 3.61 -2.74
N GLU A 40 8.76 2.38 -2.84
CA GLU A 40 10.02 2.04 -3.49
C GLU A 40 9.70 0.99 -4.57
N ILE A 41 10.14 1.23 -5.81
CA ILE A 41 9.90 0.31 -6.93
C ILE A 41 11.01 -0.74 -6.91
N ILE A 42 10.69 -1.95 -6.46
CA ILE A 42 11.65 -3.05 -6.25
C ILE A 42 11.81 -3.94 -7.50
N GLY A 43 11.03 -3.67 -8.54
CA GLY A 43 11.12 -4.34 -9.84
C GLY A 43 10.03 -3.84 -10.78
N ASP A 44 10.36 -3.72 -12.06
CA ASP A 44 9.44 -3.35 -13.13
C ASP A 44 9.45 -4.46 -14.18
N ASP A 45 8.32 -5.15 -14.34
CA ASP A 45 8.13 -6.14 -15.41
C ASP A 45 7.70 -5.46 -16.73
N HIS A 46 7.53 -4.12 -16.74
CA HIS A 46 7.32 -3.33 -17.96
C HIS A 46 8.66 -2.89 -18.57
N VAL A 47 9.42 -3.89 -19.06
CA VAL A 47 10.41 -3.74 -20.13
C VAL A 47 9.97 -4.60 -21.31
#